data_AF-A0A969YKX2-F1
#
_entry.id   AF-A0A969YKX2-F1
#
_cell.length_a   1.000
_cell.length_b   1.000
_cell.length_c   1.000
_cell.angle_alpha   90.00
_cell.angle_beta   90.00
_cell.angle_gamma   90.00
#
_symmetry.space_group_name_H-M   'P 1'
#
loop_
_entity.id
_entity.type
_entity.pdbx_description
1 polymer ?
#
loop_
_entity_poly.entity_id
_entity_poly.type
_entity_poly.pdbx_seq_one_letter_code
_entity_poly.pdbx_strand_id
1 'polypeptide(L)'
;MKALQLDIHGRPTITDVPLPDPGKNEILLRVTHCAICRTDARMSLTGHRDLCLPRIPGHEICGLEERTGSPFVVWPGQVCG
;
A
#
# COMPACT_ATOMS: atom_id res chain seq x y z
N MET A 1 5.92 11.63 2.54
CA MET A 1 5.64 10.56 3.52
C MET A 1 6.64 9.43 3.32
N LYS A 2 6.95 8.66 4.38
CA LYS A 2 7.76 7.45 4.24
C LYS A 2 6.91 6.30 3.72
N ALA A 3 7.48 5.50 2.82
CA ALA A 3 6.86 4.29 2.30
C ALA A 3 7.89 3.19 2.12
N LEU A 4 7.46 1.93 2.31
CA LEU A 4 8.19 0.77 1.81
C LEU A 4 7.90 0.66 0.31
N GLN A 5 8.91 0.85 -0.53
CA GLN A 5 8.80 0.76 -1.97
C GLN A 5 9.72 -0.36 -2.48
N LEU A 6 9.19 -1.19 -3.38
CA LEU A 6 10.00 -2.05 -4.23
C LEU A 6 10.64 -1.18 -5.31
N ASP A 7 11.98 -1.09 -5.29
CA ASP A 7 12.76 -0.31 -6.26
C ASP A 7 12.66 -0.92 -7.68
N ILE A 8 13.33 -0.32 -8.67
CA ILE A 8 13.32 -0.83 -10.06
C ILE A 8 13.88 -2.25 -10.21
N HIS A 9 14.54 -2.78 -9.18
CA HIS A 9 15.08 -4.14 -9.10
C HIS A 9 14.24 -5.06 -8.21
N GLY A 10 13.08 -4.58 -7.71
CA GLY A 10 12.19 -5.33 -6.83
C GLY A 10 12.62 -5.35 -5.37
N ARG A 11 13.68 -4.61 -4.99
CA ARG A 11 14.19 -4.64 -3.61
C ARG A 11 13.39 -3.70 -2.71
N PRO A 12 12.96 -4.17 -1.52
CA PRO A 12 12.23 -3.35 -0.57
C PRO A 12 13.14 -2.30 0.07
N THR A 13 12.80 -1.02 -0.09
CA THR A 13 13.52 0.12 0.48
C THR A 13 12.56 1.08 1.16
N ILE A 14 12.93 1.64 2.30
CA ILE A 14 12.19 2.76 2.89
C ILE A 14 12.62 4.05 2.19
N THR A 15 11.68 4.74 1.55
CA THR A 15 11.94 5.97 0.81
C THR A 15 10.94 7.06 1.16
N ASP A 16 11.31 8.31 0.95
CA ASP A 16 10.41 9.46 1.08
C ASP A 16 9.73 9.71 -0.29
N VAL A 17 8.40 9.65 -0.30
CA VAL A 17 7.56 9.91 -1.48
C VAL A 17 6.64 11.11 -1.24
N PRO A 18 6.16 11.80 -2.28
CA PRO A 18 5.13 12.83 -2.14
C PRO A 18 3.88 12.28 -1.46
N LEU A 19 3.19 13.14 -0.71
CA LEU A 19 1.84 12.82 -0.23
C LEU A 19 0.88 12.80 -1.43
N PRO A 20 0.05 11.75 -1.58
CA PRO A 20 -0.92 11.72 -2.67
C PRO A 20 -2.04 12.74 -2.43
N ASP A 21 -2.53 13.35 -3.51
CA ASP A 21 -3.70 14.22 -3.49
C ASP A 21 -4.94 13.40 -3.88
N PRO A 22 -5.95 13.24 -3.00
CA PRO A 22 -7.11 12.42 -3.31
C PRO A 22 -8.00 13.07 -4.38
N GLY A 23 -8.44 12.27 -5.36
CA GLY A 23 -9.41 12.69 -6.36
C GLY A 23 -10.82 12.91 -5.81
N LYS A 24 -11.76 13.32 -6.68
CA LYS A 24 -13.15 13.71 -6.32
C LYS A 24 -13.91 12.70 -5.44
N ASN A 25 -13.63 11.39 -5.61
CA ASN A 25 -14.32 10.31 -4.89
C ASN A 25 -13.35 9.44 -4.09
N GLU A 26 -12.20 9.99 -3.73
CA GLU A 26 -11.18 9.30 -2.95
C GLU A 26 -11.04 9.97 -1.58
N ILE A 27 -10.56 9.19 -0.61
CA ILE A 27 -10.19 9.72 0.70
C ILE A 27 -8.71 9.43 0.93
N LEU A 28 -8.06 10.34 1.66
CA LEU A 28 -6.69 10.13 2.09
C LEU A 28 -6.70 9.48 3.48
N LEU A 29 -6.12 8.29 3.57
CA LEU A 29 -5.95 7.57 4.82
C LEU A 29 -4.51 7.68 5.32
N ARG A 30 -4.34 8.05 6.60
CA ARG A 30 -3.11 7.81 7.33
C ARG A 30 -3.09 6.38 7.84
N VAL A 31 -2.28 5.56 7.17
CA VAL A 31 -2.06 4.16 7.56
C VAL A 31 -1.41 4.11 8.94
N THR A 32 -2.03 3.38 9.86
CA THR A 32 -1.48 3.14 11.21
C THR A 32 -0.91 1.74 11.33
N HIS A 33 -1.56 0.75 10.73
CA HIS A 33 -1.10 -0.63 10.69
C HIS A 33 -1.38 -1.22 9.31
N CYS A 34 -0.53 -2.15 8.90
CA CYS A 34 -0.72 -2.97 7.72
C CYS A 34 -0.28 -4.39 8.01
N ALA A 35 -0.92 -5.36 7.36
CA ALA A 35 -0.46 -6.74 7.34
C ALA A 35 0.39 -6.98 6.08
N ILE A 36 1.17 -8.06 6.11
CA ILE A 36 1.97 -8.53 4.99
C ILE A 36 1.36 -9.85 4.53
N CYS A 37 0.91 -9.91 3.29
CA CYS A 37 0.36 -11.12 2.72
C CYS A 37 1.43 -11.91 1.94
N ARG A 38 1.06 -13.13 1.51
CA ARG A 38 1.92 -13.95 0.65
C ARG A 38 2.26 -13.26 -0.68
N THR A 39 1.35 -12.44 -1.21
CA THR A 39 1.56 -11.74 -2.50
C THR A 39 2.61 -10.63 -2.37
N ASP A 40 2.64 -9.89 -1.26
CA ASP A 40 3.67 -8.88 -1.00
C ASP A 40 5.07 -9.53 -0.97
N ALA A 41 5.21 -10.64 -0.25
CA ALA A 41 6.45 -11.41 -0.20
C ALA A 41 6.84 -11.97 -1.57
N ARG A 42 5.87 -12.54 -2.32
CA ARG A 42 6.10 -13.06 -3.68
C ARG A 42 6.61 -11.97 -4.63
N MET A 43 5.99 -10.79 -4.60
CA MET A 43 6.39 -9.63 -5.42
C MET A 43 7.85 -9.25 -5.17
N SER A 44 8.26 -9.20 -3.89
CA SER A 44 9.63 -8.83 -3.48
C SER A 44 10.66 -9.91 -3.82
N LEU A 45 10.36 -11.19 -3.59
CA LEU A 45 11.34 -12.28 -3.68
C LEU A 45 11.46 -12.87 -5.10
N THR A 46 10.36 -12.94 -5.84
CA THR A 46 10.27 -13.70 -7.10
C THR A 46 9.55 -12.96 -8.22
N GLY A 47 9.13 -11.71 -7.97
CA GLY A 47 8.27 -10.96 -8.88
C GLY A 47 6.81 -11.43 -8.88
N HIS A 48 5.99 -10.74 -9.66
CA HIS A 48 4.58 -11.08 -9.88
C HIS A 48 4.21 -10.66 -11.30
N ARG A 49 3.30 -11.40 -11.97
CA ARG A 49 2.92 -11.09 -13.36
C ARG A 49 2.34 -9.67 -13.52
N ASP A 50 1.70 -9.18 -12.46
CA ASP A 50 1.05 -7.87 -12.39
C ASP A 50 1.90 -6.80 -11.67
N LEU A 51 3.18 -7.09 -11.39
CA LEU A 51 4.07 -6.14 -10.70
C LEU A 51 4.68 -5.15 -11.71
N CYS A 52 4.29 -3.89 -11.58
CA CYS A 52 4.94 -2.76 -12.25
C CYS A 52 5.82 -2.01 -11.25
N LEU A 53 7.12 -1.92 -11.51
CA LEU A 53 8.08 -1.24 -10.63
C LEU A 53 8.32 0.21 -11.09
N PRO A 54 8.62 1.15 -10.17
CA PRO A 54 8.66 0.97 -8.71
C PRO A 54 7.25 0.87 -8.10
N ARG A 55 7.09 0.11 -7.00
CA ARG A 55 5.77 -0.17 -6.40
C ARG A 55 5.77 -0.05 -4.88
N ILE A 56 4.77 0.62 -4.33
CA ILE A 56 4.40 0.49 -2.91
C ILE A 56 3.40 -0.68 -2.82
N PRO A 57 3.76 -1.82 -2.17
CA PRO A 57 2.88 -2.97 -2.01
C PRO A 57 1.92 -2.77 -0.83
N GLY A 58 1.12 -3.79 -0.52
CA GLY A 58 0.13 -3.76 0.56
C GLY A 58 -1.29 -3.51 0.07
N HIS A 59 -2.22 -4.26 0.69
CA HIS A 59 -3.67 -4.14 0.46
C HIS A 59 -4.50 -4.54 1.69
N GLU A 60 -3.84 -4.78 2.82
CA GLU A 60 -4.43 -5.13 4.10
C GLU A 60 -4.03 -4.04 5.10
N ILE A 61 -4.80 -2.95 5.17
CA ILE A 61 -4.46 -1.77 5.98
C ILE A 61 -5.60 -1.34 6.89
N CYS A 62 -5.24 -0.72 8.02
CA CYS A 62 -6.14 0.11 8.79
C CYS A 62 -5.52 1.47 9.06
N GLY A 63 -6.35 2.49 9.16
CA GLY A 63 -5.91 3.86 9.25
C GLY A 63 -7.02 4.78 9.67
N LEU A 64 -6.67 6.06 9.74
CA LEU A 64 -7.63 7.13 9.99
C LEU A 64 -7.74 7.99 8.74
N GLU A 65 -8.94 8.44 8.41
CA GLU A 65 -9.10 9.48 7.40
C GLU A 65 -8.45 10.77 7.91
N GLU A 66 -7.65 11.40 7.04
CA GLU A 66 -6.69 12.44 7.45
C GLU A 66 -7.36 13.68 8.06
N ARG A 67 -8.55 14.07 7.62
CA ARG A 67 -9.22 15.29 8.08
C ARG A 67 -10.13 15.08 9.29
N THR A 68 -10.85 13.96 9.34
CA THR A 68 -11.90 13.65 10.30
C THR A 68 -11.43 12.74 11.42
N GLY A 69 -10.32 12.00 11.23
CA GLY A 69 -9.86 10.99 12.17
C GLY A 69 -10.73 9.73 12.22
N SER A 70 -11.69 9.60 11.30
CA SER A 70 -12.59 8.44 11.25
C SER A 70 -11.80 7.15 10.96
N PRO A 71 -12.02 6.06 11.68
CA PRO A 71 -11.30 4.81 11.44
C PRO A 71 -11.80 4.10 10.18
N PHE A 72 -10.85 3.65 9.36
CA PHE A 72 -11.12 2.84 8.16
C PHE A 72 -10.29 1.57 8.19
N VAL A 73 -10.89 0.50 7.65
CA VAL A 73 -10.21 -0.75 7.33
C VAL A 73 -10.35 -0.96 5.82
N VAL A 74 -9.22 -1.09 5.14
CA VAL A 74 -9.18 -1.57 3.77
C VAL A 74 -8.70 -3.00 3.86
N TRP A 75 -9.67 -3.90 3.81
CA TRP A 75 -9.44 -5.32 3.69
C TRP A 75 -9.96 -5.75 2.33
N PRO A 76 -9.28 -6.65 1.61
CA PRO A 76 -9.81 -7.26 0.39
C PRO A 76 -10.93 -8.25 0.74
N GLY A 77 -11.91 -7.83 1.54
CA GLY A 77 -13.00 -8.66 2.08
C GLY A 77 -13.96 -9.19 1.02
N GLN A 78 -13.80 -8.73 -0.22
CA GLN A 78 -14.10 -9.55 -1.38
C GLN A 78 -12.78 -10.12 -1.88
N VAL A 79 -12.64 -11.44 -1.68
CA VAL A 79 -11.55 -12.25 -2.21
C VAL A 79 -11.24 -11.88 -3.66
N CYS A 80 -9.98 -12.09 -4.06
CA CYS A 80 -9.62 -12.22 -5.46
C CYS A 80 -10.34 -13.46 -6.05
N GLY A 81 -11.62 -13.30 -6.39
CA GLY A 81 -12.53 -14.35 -6.86
C GLY A 81 -13.99 -13.98 -6.69
#